data_AF-A0A962DXF0-F1
#
_entry.id   AF-A0A962DXF0-F1
#
_cell.length_a   1.000
_cell.length_b   1.000
_cell.length_c   1.000
_cell.angle_alpha   90.00
_cell.angle_beta   90.00
_cell.angle_gamma   90.00
#
_symmetry.space_group_name_H-M   'P 1'
#
loop_
_entity.id
_entity.type
_entity.pdbx_description
1 polymer ?
#
loop_
_entity_poly.entity_id
_entity_poly.type
_entity_poly.pdbx_seq_one_letter_code
_entity_poly.pdbx_strand_id
1 'polypeptide(L)'
;MVKELCWICNFNDANSNEHMFKKSDIKQHTGFSKISKMFRSINFGRKFPIQGIKSKDFCFQTQICTHCNNSATQPYDRAWEILSAYLYDNFETLKSKGF
;
A
#
# COMPACT_ATOMS: atom_id res chain seq x y z
N MET A 1 -22.48 -8.86 -13.90
CA MET A 1 -21.38 -7.88 -13.71
C MET A 1 -20.33 -8.21 -14.75
N VAL A 2 -19.97 -7.26 -15.61
CA VAL A 2 -18.83 -7.43 -16.52
C VAL A 2 -17.58 -7.49 -15.65
N LYS A 3 -16.80 -8.56 -15.75
CA LYS A 3 -15.55 -8.71 -15.02
C LYS A 3 -14.51 -7.91 -15.78
N GLU A 4 -13.98 -6.85 -15.17
CA GLU A 4 -12.95 -6.04 -15.81
C GLU A 4 -11.67 -6.88 -15.97
N LEU A 5 -11.02 -6.76 -17.12
CA LEU A 5 -9.73 -7.42 -17.36
C LEU A 5 -8.62 -6.66 -16.62
N CYS A 6 -7.60 -7.40 -16.20
CA CYS A 6 -6.40 -6.83 -15.61
C CYS A 6 -5.71 -5.91 -16.62
N TRP A 7 -5.54 -4.63 -16.29
CA TRP A 7 -4.95 -3.66 -17.24
C TRP A 7 -3.47 -3.92 -17.57
N ILE A 8 -2.75 -4.69 -16.74
CA ILE A 8 -1.35 -5.04 -16.99
C ILE A 8 -1.24 -6.11 -18.09
N CYS A 9 -1.99 -7.21 -17.99
CA CYS A 9 -1.88 -8.33 -18.93
C CYS A 9 -2.98 -8.38 -20.00
N ASN A 10 -4.07 -7.63 -19.81
CA ASN A 10 -5.28 -7.62 -20.66
C ASN A 10 -5.86 -9.01 -20.99
N PHE A 11 -5.58 -10.00 -20.12
CA PHE A 11 -5.93 -11.39 -20.37
C PHE A 11 -6.70 -12.01 -19.19
N ASN A 12 -6.18 -11.86 -17.98
CA ASN A 12 -6.82 -12.39 -16.77
C ASN A 12 -7.83 -11.40 -16.18
N ASP A 13 -8.82 -11.91 -15.46
CA ASP A 13 -9.75 -11.08 -14.68
C ASP A 13 -9.01 -10.24 -13.61
N ALA A 14 -9.39 -8.97 -13.49
CA ALA A 14 -9.00 -8.13 -12.36
C ALA A 14 -9.67 -8.68 -11.08
N ASN A 15 -8.90 -9.41 -10.28
CA ASN A 15 -9.38 -10.13 -9.10
C ASN A 15 -8.49 -9.97 -7.87
N SER A 16 -7.50 -9.08 -7.92
CA SER A 16 -6.60 -8.79 -6.81
C SER A 16 -6.84 -7.39 -6.25
N ASN A 17 -6.86 -7.29 -4.92
CA ASN A 17 -6.96 -6.02 -4.20
C ASN A 17 -5.55 -5.53 -3.91
N GLU A 18 -5.02 -4.65 -4.77
CA GLU A 18 -3.69 -4.08 -4.57
C GLU A 18 -3.72 -3.04 -3.44
N HIS A 19 -2.70 -3.09 -2.58
CA HIS A 19 -2.59 -2.15 -1.47
C HIS A 19 -2.10 -0.78 -1.95
N MET A 20 -2.79 0.29 -1.54
CA MET A 20 -2.40 1.68 -1.81
C MET A 20 -1.09 2.07 -1.13
N PHE A 21 -0.89 1.57 0.08
CA PHE A 21 0.32 1.78 0.86
C PHE A 21 0.95 0.43 1.14
N LYS A 22 2.27 0.31 1.06
CA LYS A 22 2.92 -0.92 1.49
C LYS A 22 2.71 -1.09 2.99
N LYS A 23 2.38 -2.32 3.37
CA LYS A 23 2.05 -2.67 4.75
C LYS A 23 3.24 -2.46 5.68
N SER A 24 4.46 -2.66 5.17
CA SER A 24 5.73 -2.33 5.84
C SER A 24 5.77 -0.85 6.20
N ASP A 25 5.51 0.04 5.24
CA ASP A 25 5.53 1.50 5.46
C ASP A 25 4.52 1.93 6.53
N ILE A 26 3.27 1.43 6.48
CA ILE A 26 2.27 1.74 7.51
C ILE A 26 2.78 1.33 8.89
N LYS A 27 3.37 0.13 9.02
CA LYS A 27 3.90 -0.34 10.30
C LYS A 27 5.06 0.52 10.77
N GLN A 28 5.96 0.90 9.88
CA GLN A 28 7.16 1.67 10.19
C GLN A 28 6.81 3.07 10.69
N HIS A 29 5.88 3.76 10.03
CA HIS A 29 5.49 5.12 10.41
C HIS A 29 4.55 5.19 11.62
N THR A 30 3.78 4.12 11.89
CA THR A 30 2.82 4.14 13.00
C THR A 30 3.34 3.44 14.24
N GLY A 31 4.30 2.53 14.15
CA GLY A 31 4.79 1.72 15.26
C GLY A 31 3.77 0.70 15.80
N PHE A 32 2.60 0.56 15.16
CA PHE A 32 1.48 -0.25 15.68
C PHE A 32 1.37 -1.63 15.01
N SER A 33 1.31 -2.68 15.83
CA SER A 33 0.94 -4.04 15.41
C SER A 33 -0.55 -4.35 15.60
N LYS A 34 -1.25 -3.60 16.47
CA LYS A 34 -2.70 -3.68 16.73
C LYS A 34 -3.33 -2.29 16.67
N ILE A 35 -4.36 -2.19 15.86
CA ILE A 35 -5.05 -0.98 15.43
C ILE A 35 -6.18 -0.68 16.42
N SER A 36 -6.13 0.46 17.09
CA SER A 36 -7.32 0.99 17.77
C SER A 36 -7.59 2.48 17.50
N LYS A 37 -6.71 3.20 16.78
CA LYS A 37 -6.86 4.65 16.55
C LYS A 37 -6.52 5.13 15.14
N MET A 38 -6.57 4.26 14.12
CA MET A 38 -6.44 4.74 12.73
C MET A 38 -7.80 5.20 12.20
N PHE A 39 -7.82 6.36 11.56
CA PHE A 39 -9.02 6.91 10.94
C PHE A 39 -8.73 7.32 9.51
N ARG A 40 -9.65 6.99 8.60
CA ARG A 40 -9.71 7.58 7.26
C ARG A 40 -10.52 8.86 7.35
N SER A 41 -10.02 9.94 6.76
CA SER A 41 -10.80 11.17 6.56
C SER A 41 -10.77 11.52 5.08
N ILE A 42 -11.90 12.02 4.57
CA ILE A 42 -12.04 12.50 3.21
C ILE A 42 -12.17 14.02 3.31
N ASN A 43 -11.29 14.77 2.64
CA ASN A 43 -11.26 16.24 2.64
C ASN A 43 -11.21 16.86 4.05
N PHE A 44 -10.47 16.26 4.98
CA PHE A 44 -10.40 16.66 6.39
C PHE A 44 -11.76 16.69 7.13
N GLY A 45 -12.79 16.06 6.54
CA GLY A 45 -14.11 15.93 7.13
C GLY A 45 -14.20 14.73 8.08
N ARG A 46 -15.37 14.07 8.06
CA ARG A 46 -15.71 12.97 8.97
C ARG A 46 -14.62 11.90 9.02
N LYS A 47 -14.28 11.48 10.24
CA LYS A 47 -13.32 10.40 10.52
C LYS A 47 -14.06 9.07 10.55
N PHE A 48 -13.59 8.12 9.75
CA PHE A 48 -14.08 6.74 9.70
C PHE A 48 -13.03 5.82 10.32
N PRO A 49 -13.36 5.04 11.35
CA PRO A 49 -12.40 4.13 11.98
C PRO A 49 -11.98 3.05 10.98
N ILE A 50 -10.67 2.80 10.89
CA ILE A 50 -10.12 1.72 10.08
C ILE A 50 -9.84 0.54 11.02
N GLN A 51 -10.40 -0.63 10.68
CA GLN A 51 -10.31 -1.84 11.53
C GLN A 51 -8.89 -2.43 11.58
N GLY A 52 -8.08 -2.21 10.53
CA GLY A 52 -6.69 -2.61 10.58
C GLY A 52 -5.85 -2.33 9.35
N ILE A 53 -4.55 -2.61 9.44
CA ILE A 53 -3.58 -2.47 8.34
C ILE A 53 -3.87 -3.40 7.14
N LYS A 54 -4.75 -4.38 7.32
CA LYS A 54 -5.26 -5.26 6.25
C LYS A 54 -6.64 -4.83 5.74
N SER A 55 -7.16 -3.68 6.18
CA SER A 55 -8.47 -3.22 5.73
C SER A 55 -8.48 -3.00 4.23
N LYS A 56 -9.60 -3.31 3.59
CA LYS A 56 -9.86 -2.95 2.19
C LYS A 56 -9.86 -1.44 1.97
N ASP A 57 -9.99 -0.64 3.03
CA ASP A 57 -9.80 0.81 2.99
C ASP A 57 -8.40 1.23 2.54
N PHE A 58 -7.41 0.35 2.66
CA PHE A 58 -6.05 0.55 2.17
C PHE A 58 -5.80 -0.12 0.82
N CYS A 59 -6.83 -0.57 0.13
CA CYS A 59 -6.71 -1.18 -1.19
C CYS A 59 -7.30 -0.28 -2.27
N PHE A 60 -6.69 -0.30 -3.45
CA PHE A 60 -7.31 0.24 -4.65
C PHE A 60 -8.54 -0.58 -5.02
N GLN A 61 -9.38 0.00 -5.88
CA GLN A 61 -10.37 -0.78 -6.61
C GLN A 61 -9.65 -1.89 -7.40
N THR A 62 -10.28 -3.05 -7.47
CA THR A 62 -9.71 -4.24 -8.12
C THR A 62 -9.48 -3.96 -9.61
N GLN A 63 -8.21 -3.76 -9.98
CA GLN A 63 -7.81 -3.36 -11.35
C GLN A 63 -6.79 -4.32 -11.97
N ILE A 64 -6.16 -5.18 -11.17
CA ILE A 64 -5.16 -6.15 -11.62
C ILE A 64 -5.50 -7.56 -11.19
N CYS A 65 -4.94 -8.56 -11.88
CA CYS A 65 -5.10 -9.96 -11.50
C CYS A 65 -4.07 -10.36 -10.45
N THR A 66 -4.36 -11.43 -9.71
CA THR A 66 -3.46 -12.00 -8.70
C THR A 66 -2.11 -12.40 -9.28
N HIS A 67 -2.07 -12.87 -10.53
CA HIS A 67 -0.82 -13.26 -11.19
C HIS A 67 0.10 -12.04 -11.39
N CYS A 68 -0.38 -10.98 -12.04
CA CYS A 68 0.40 -9.77 -12.24
C CYS A 68 0.80 -9.14 -10.91
N ASN A 69 -0.10 -9.12 -9.92
CA ASN A 69 0.22 -8.58 -8.61
C ASN A 69 1.35 -9.36 -7.90
N ASN A 70 1.26 -10.68 -7.88
CA ASN A 70 2.21 -11.50 -7.12
C ASN A 70 3.50 -11.83 -7.84
N SER A 71 3.60 -11.55 -9.15
CA SER A 71 4.79 -11.90 -9.95
C SER A 71 5.34 -10.72 -10.74
N ALA A 72 4.53 -10.07 -11.57
CA ALA A 72 5.00 -8.98 -12.42
C ALA A 72 5.39 -7.74 -11.60
N THR A 73 4.62 -7.39 -10.56
CA THR A 73 4.88 -6.20 -9.75
C THR A 73 5.75 -6.47 -8.50
N GLN A 74 5.79 -7.72 -8.03
CA GLN A 74 6.49 -8.10 -6.80
C GLN A 74 7.98 -7.69 -6.73
N PRO A 75 8.79 -7.78 -7.80
CA PRO A 75 10.18 -7.31 -7.73
C PRO A 75 10.30 -5.81 -7.41
N TYR A 76 9.40 -4.98 -7.94
CA TYR A 76 9.38 -3.55 -7.67
C TYR A 76 8.90 -3.25 -6.25
N ASP A 77 7.94 -4.03 -5.74
CA ASP A 77 7.51 -3.93 -4.34
C ASP A 77 8.66 -4.19 -3.38
N ARG A 78 9.47 -5.23 -3.64
CA ARG A 78 10.66 -5.52 -2.84
C ARG A 78 11.72 -4.43 -2.94
N ALA A 79 11.94 -3.89 -4.14
CA ALA A 79 12.88 -2.77 -4.33
C ALA A 79 12.42 -1.53 -3.53
N TRP A 80 11.11 -1.24 -3.55
CA TRP A 80 10.53 -0.18 -2.74
C TRP A 80 10.69 -0.43 -1.24
N GLU A 81 10.40 -1.65 -0.76
CA GLU A 81 10.56 -1.99 0.66
C GLU A 81 11.99 -1.73 1.17
N ILE A 82 13.01 -2.08 0.38
CA ILE A 82 14.41 -1.83 0.71
C ILE A 82 14.70 -0.33 0.77
N LEU A 83 14.28 0.41 -0.27
CA LEU A 83 14.51 1.86 -0.34
C LEU A 83 13.80 2.60 0.80
N SER A 84 12.51 2.31 1.01
CA SER A 84 11.66 2.91 2.03
C SER A 84 12.27 2.72 3.42
N ALA A 85 12.71 1.49 3.73
CA ALA A 85 13.37 1.20 4.99
C ALA A 85 14.65 2.03 5.18
N TYR A 86 15.53 2.07 4.16
CA TYR A 86 16.74 2.88 4.21
C TYR A 86 16.44 4.37 4.43
N LEU A 87 15.47 4.92 3.70
CA LEU A 87 15.08 6.33 3.80
C LEU A 87 14.57 6.67 5.20
N TYR A 88 13.74 5.80 5.78
CA TYR A 88 13.25 5.99 7.13
C TYR A 88 14.37 5.94 8.17
N ASP A 89 15.24 4.91 8.11
CA ASP A 89 16.31 4.71 9.10
C ASP A 89 17.38 5.81 9.04
N ASN A 90 17.55 6.43 7.87
CA ASN A 90 18.56 7.47 7.64
C ASN A 90 17.97 8.88 7.53
N PHE A 91 16.69 9.06 7.85
CA PHE A 91 15.96 10.31 7.59
C PHE A 91 16.68 11.55 8.12
N GLU A 92 17.11 11.56 9.39
CA GLU A 92 17.81 12.70 9.99
C GLU A 92 19.18 12.96 9.35
N THR A 93 19.89 11.90 8.94
CA THR A 93 21.18 12.03 8.25
C THR A 93 21.01 12.58 6.84
N LEU A 94 20.00 12.13 6.11
CA LEU A 94 19.70 12.62 4.75
C LEU A 94 19.26 14.07 4.78
N LYS A 95 18.36 14.41 5.70
CA LYS A 95 17.86 15.77 5.93
C LYS A 95 18.98 16.75 6.26
N SER A 96 19.93 16.37 7.12
CA SER A 96 21.08 17.25 7.46
C SER A 96 22.03 17.49 6.27
N LYS A 97 22.00 16.63 5.25
CA LYS A 97 22.73 16.79 3.98
C LYS A 97 21.96 17.56 2.92
N GLY A 98 20.73 18.00 3.21
CA GLY A 98 19.90 18.78 2.29
C GLY A 98 19.14 17.96 1.25
N PHE A 99 18.96 16.65 1.48
CA PHE A 99 18.00 15.82 0.74
C PHE A 99 16.60 15.89 1.35
#